data_AF-A0A835UN57-F1
#
_entry.id   AF-A0A835UN57-F1
#
_cell.length_a   1.000
_cell.length_b   1.000
_cell.length_c   1.000
_cell.angle_alpha   90.00
_cell.angle_beta   90.00
_cell.angle_gamma   90.00
#
_symmetry.space_group_name_H-M   'P 1'
#
loop_
_entity.id
_entity.type
_entity.pdbx_description
1 polymer ?
#
loop_
_entity_poly.entity_id
_entity_poly.type
_entity_poly.pdbx_seq_one_letter_code
_entity_poly.pdbx_strand_id
1 'polypeptide(L)'
;MADSTVLLFFLFFVLPSLSTANEGNILATGDVLPNDGQLSYLGAAFVIQDDCNLVLYNKGNGFQSNTHGFGTNCTLTLTDHGQLFIQSSSGLKVWSSPPGPRKGDYVAVLGPDGQVNVFGPAVWSTPPLSSSPSTAAVDVELAGIPRVRNVLFSSQVLNEGSKLTSRDYTLQITDDCNLEFSKASVGVVWQSNTKGREELLRKARPPRAAGCGERPA
;
A
#
# COMPACT_ATOMS: atom_id res chain seq x y z
N MET A 1 34.75 -37.49 -43.13
CA MET A 1 33.51 -38.10 -42.60
C MET A 1 33.19 -37.39 -41.31
N ALA A 2 32.03 -36.73 -41.30
CA ALA A 2 31.24 -36.19 -40.19
C ALA A 2 31.93 -35.31 -39.12
N ASP A 3 31.72 -34.00 -39.31
CA ASP A 3 31.55 -32.97 -38.27
C ASP A 3 30.51 -33.37 -37.21
N SER A 4 30.73 -32.97 -35.95
CA SER A 4 29.65 -32.88 -34.95
C SER A 4 29.96 -31.80 -33.91
N THR A 5 29.68 -30.57 -34.30
CA THR A 5 29.41 -29.44 -33.41
C THR A 5 28.20 -29.76 -32.52
N VAL A 6 28.43 -29.87 -31.21
CA VAL A 6 27.35 -29.93 -30.20
C VAL A 6 26.82 -28.51 -29.99
N LEU A 7 25.65 -28.23 -30.55
CA LEU A 7 24.92 -26.99 -30.36
C LEU A 7 24.28 -27.01 -28.97
N LEU A 8 24.82 -26.24 -28.02
CA LEU A 8 24.20 -26.05 -26.71
C LEU A 8 22.99 -25.12 -26.88
N PHE A 9 21.79 -25.68 -26.99
CA PHE A 9 20.55 -24.92 -27.00
C PHE A 9 20.33 -24.28 -25.62
N PHE A 10 20.56 -22.97 -25.52
CA PHE A 10 20.02 -22.16 -24.44
C PHE A 10 18.49 -22.13 -24.58
N LEU A 11 17.81 -23.01 -23.87
CA LEU A 11 16.37 -22.94 -23.67
C LEU A 11 16.09 -21.74 -22.75
N PHE A 12 15.97 -20.54 -23.33
CA PHE A 12 15.27 -19.45 -22.68
C PHE A 12 13.81 -19.89 -22.55
N PHE A 13 13.45 -20.49 -21.42
CA PHE A 13 12.06 -20.54 -20.98
C PHE A 13 11.60 -19.10 -20.77
N VAL A 14 11.06 -18.50 -21.83
CA VAL A 14 10.21 -17.32 -21.71
C VAL A 14 8.92 -17.83 -21.06
N LEU A 15 8.91 -17.87 -19.73
CA LEU A 15 7.67 -18.07 -18.99
C LEU A 15 6.75 -16.91 -19.38
N PRO A 16 5.49 -17.17 -19.78
CA PRO A 16 4.53 -16.10 -19.95
C PRO A 16 4.29 -15.48 -18.58
N SER A 17 4.87 -14.31 -18.34
CA SER A 17 4.60 -13.50 -17.16
C SER A 17 3.16 -13.00 -17.20
N LEU A 18 2.21 -13.84 -16.81
CA LEU A 18 0.93 -13.39 -16.29
C LEU A 18 0.96 -13.54 -14.76
N SER A 19 1.90 -12.85 -14.12
CA SER A 19 1.73 -12.48 -12.73
C SER A 19 1.07 -11.11 -12.76
N THR A 20 -0.22 -11.03 -12.46
CA THR A 20 -0.78 -9.81 -11.86
C THR A 20 -0.18 -9.71 -10.46
N ALA A 21 1.13 -9.48 -10.38
CA ALA A 21 1.81 -9.18 -9.15
C ALA A 21 1.20 -7.87 -8.69
N ASN A 22 0.38 -7.92 -7.64
CA ASN A 22 0.02 -6.74 -6.90
C ASN A 22 1.32 -6.25 -6.22
N GLU A 23 2.21 -5.57 -6.96
CA GLU A 23 3.49 -5.01 -6.49
C GLU A 23 3.32 -3.86 -5.47
N GLY A 24 2.17 -3.80 -4.79
CA GLY A 24 1.90 -2.87 -3.71
C GLY A 24 2.33 -3.45 -2.37
N ASN A 25 2.61 -2.58 -1.41
CA ASN A 25 2.81 -2.96 -0.02
C ASN A 25 1.51 -2.88 0.80
N ILE A 26 0.35 -2.83 0.13
CA ILE A 26 -0.94 -2.51 0.72
C ILE A 26 -2.03 -3.45 0.19
N LEU A 27 -2.89 -3.93 1.08
CA LEU A 27 -4.16 -4.59 0.79
C LEU A 27 -5.29 -3.86 1.54
N ALA A 28 -6.24 -3.26 0.84
CA ALA A 28 -7.37 -2.56 1.45
C ALA A 28 -8.60 -3.46 1.59
N THR A 29 -9.58 -3.05 2.41
CA THR A 29 -10.88 -3.73 2.48
C THR A 29 -11.51 -3.83 1.09
N GLY A 30 -11.91 -5.04 0.72
CA GLY A 30 -12.47 -5.35 -0.61
C GLY A 30 -11.45 -5.71 -1.68
N ASP A 31 -10.15 -5.44 -1.46
CA ASP A 31 -9.09 -5.93 -2.34
C ASP A 31 -8.93 -7.46 -2.18
N VAL A 32 -8.55 -8.11 -3.27
CA VAL A 32 -8.25 -9.54 -3.31
C VAL A 32 -6.80 -9.73 -3.74
N LEU A 33 -6.01 -10.39 -2.89
CA LEU A 33 -4.72 -10.91 -3.28
C LEU A 33 -4.94 -12.32 -3.84
N PRO A 34 -4.75 -12.52 -5.15
CA PRO A 34 -4.98 -13.82 -5.78
C PRO A 34 -3.92 -14.83 -5.33
N ASN A 35 -4.14 -16.09 -5.68
CA ASN A 35 -3.17 -17.17 -5.51
C ASN A 35 -1.79 -16.79 -6.10
N ASP A 36 -0.72 -17.11 -5.37
CA ASP A 36 0.66 -16.67 -5.61
C ASP A 36 0.87 -15.14 -5.67
N GLY A 37 -0.15 -14.36 -5.29
CA GLY A 37 -0.06 -12.93 -5.12
C GLY A 37 0.73 -12.57 -3.85
N GLN A 38 1.39 -11.42 -3.88
CA GLN A 38 2.18 -10.92 -2.75
C GLN A 38 2.01 -9.43 -2.52
N LEU A 39 2.16 -9.00 -1.26
CA LEU A 39 2.56 -7.64 -0.95
C LEU A 39 4.08 -7.57 -0.86
N SER A 40 4.69 -6.50 -1.36
CA SER A 40 6.16 -6.36 -1.37
C SER A 40 6.60 -5.00 -0.90
N TYR A 41 7.63 -4.95 -0.04
CA TYR A 41 8.27 -3.70 0.34
C TYR A 41 9.73 -3.92 0.74
N LEU A 42 10.64 -3.20 0.08
CA LEU A 42 12.08 -3.39 0.22
C LEU A 42 12.47 -4.86 0.02
N GLY A 43 13.01 -5.53 1.04
CA GLY A 43 13.40 -6.94 1.00
C GLY A 43 12.42 -7.88 1.71
N ALA A 44 11.19 -7.42 2.01
CA ALA A 44 10.15 -8.24 2.62
C ALA A 44 9.02 -8.53 1.63
N ALA A 45 8.40 -9.70 1.75
CA ALA A 45 7.28 -10.14 0.94
C ALA A 45 6.25 -10.89 1.80
N PHE A 46 4.97 -10.58 1.61
CA PHE A 46 3.85 -11.28 2.25
C PHE A 46 3.00 -11.96 1.19
N VAL A 47 3.05 -13.29 1.12
CA VAL A 47 2.64 -14.09 -0.04
C VAL A 47 1.56 -15.08 0.36
N ILE A 48 0.47 -15.15 -0.41
CA ILE A 48 -0.45 -16.30 -0.36
C ILE A 48 0.03 -17.30 -1.40
N GLN A 49 0.62 -18.41 -0.96
CA GLN A 49 1.25 -19.39 -1.85
C GLN A 49 0.23 -20.32 -2.51
N ASP A 50 0.64 -21.01 -3.58
CA ASP A 50 -0.17 -21.99 -4.32
C ASP A 50 -0.81 -23.05 -3.41
N ASP A 51 -0.06 -23.49 -2.39
CA ASP A 51 -0.49 -24.49 -1.41
C ASP A 51 -1.45 -23.95 -0.33
N CYS A 52 -1.95 -22.71 -0.49
CA CYS A 52 -2.82 -22.01 0.46
C CYS A 52 -2.16 -21.66 1.80
N ASN A 53 -0.83 -21.68 1.91
CA ASN A 53 -0.12 -21.13 3.05
C ASN A 53 0.14 -19.63 2.86
N LEU A 54 -0.21 -18.82 3.86
CA LEU A 54 0.11 -17.40 3.89
C LEU A 54 1.42 -17.19 4.63
N VAL A 55 2.43 -16.62 3.97
CA VAL A 55 3.80 -16.53 4.49
C VAL A 55 4.32 -15.10 4.43
N LEU A 56 5.00 -14.66 5.50
CA LEU A 56 5.80 -13.45 5.53
C LEU A 56 7.29 -13.80 5.47
N TYR A 57 7.93 -13.46 4.35
CA TYR A 57 9.37 -13.46 4.19
C TYR A 57 9.93 -12.10 4.60
N ASN A 58 10.75 -12.07 5.65
CA ASN A 58 11.46 -10.88 6.10
C ASN A 58 12.82 -11.25 6.70
N LYS A 59 13.57 -10.27 7.20
CA LYS A 59 14.89 -10.49 7.84
C LYS A 59 14.80 -11.05 9.26
N GLY A 60 13.60 -11.21 9.81
CA GLY A 60 13.36 -11.71 11.16
C GLY A 60 12.86 -13.15 11.15
N ASN A 61 11.96 -13.48 12.08
CA ASN A 61 11.39 -14.83 12.20
C ASN A 61 10.29 -15.13 11.16
N GLY A 62 9.90 -14.15 10.34
CA GLY A 62 8.77 -14.27 9.42
C GLY A 62 7.44 -14.56 10.12
N PHE A 63 6.51 -15.14 9.35
CA PHE A 63 5.23 -15.66 9.82
C PHE A 63 4.73 -16.71 8.81
N GLN A 64 3.95 -17.69 9.27
CA GLN A 64 3.12 -18.50 8.39
C GLN A 64 1.80 -18.89 9.06
N SER A 65 0.73 -19.04 8.26
CA SER A 65 -0.59 -19.49 8.73
C SER A 65 -0.65 -21.00 9.02
N ASN A 66 0.32 -21.78 8.55
CA ASN A 66 0.38 -23.24 8.64
C ASN A 66 -0.82 -23.93 7.97
N THR A 67 -1.23 -23.43 6.80
CA THR A 67 -2.41 -23.92 6.06
C THR A 67 -2.06 -24.60 4.74
N HIS A 68 -0.82 -25.07 4.61
CA HIS A 68 -0.35 -25.80 3.43
C HIS A 68 -1.25 -27.02 3.15
N GLY A 69 -1.72 -27.14 1.91
CA GLY A 69 -2.56 -28.24 1.45
C GLY A 69 -4.02 -28.22 1.95
N PHE A 70 -4.47 -27.15 2.60
CA PHE A 70 -5.85 -27.06 3.11
C PHE A 70 -6.86 -26.59 2.03
N GLY A 71 -6.40 -26.36 0.80
CA GLY A 71 -7.23 -25.98 -0.34
C GLY A 71 -6.41 -25.88 -1.63
N THR A 72 -7.03 -25.33 -2.67
CA THR A 72 -6.37 -25.01 -3.94
C THR A 72 -6.84 -23.65 -4.45
N ASN A 73 -5.95 -22.95 -5.16
CA ASN A 73 -6.20 -21.63 -5.73
C ASN A 73 -6.81 -20.67 -4.70
N CYS A 74 -6.15 -20.56 -3.54
CA CYS A 74 -6.62 -19.73 -2.44
C CYS A 74 -6.37 -18.26 -2.68
N THR A 75 -7.28 -17.43 -2.20
CA THR A 75 -7.16 -15.98 -2.20
C THR A 75 -7.07 -15.46 -0.77
N LEU A 76 -6.37 -14.35 -0.59
CA LEU A 76 -6.34 -13.59 0.64
C LEU A 76 -7.13 -12.29 0.48
N THR A 77 -7.98 -11.99 1.45
CA THR A 77 -8.75 -10.75 1.50
C THR A 77 -8.59 -10.05 2.84
N LEU A 78 -8.83 -8.74 2.86
CA LEU A 78 -9.02 -7.98 4.10
C LEU A 78 -10.50 -7.68 4.27
N THR A 79 -11.11 -8.20 5.33
CA THR A 79 -12.54 -8.02 5.58
C THR A 79 -12.85 -6.62 6.12
N ASP A 80 -14.14 -6.26 6.12
CA ASP A 80 -14.66 -5.06 6.78
C ASP A 80 -14.62 -5.14 8.31
N HIS A 81 -14.14 -6.24 8.88
CA HIS A 81 -13.81 -6.39 10.30
C HIS A 81 -12.30 -6.33 10.55
N GLY A 82 -11.49 -5.98 9.55
CA GLY A 82 -10.04 -5.92 9.69
C GLY A 82 -9.38 -7.30 9.85
N GLN A 83 -10.02 -8.36 9.33
CA GLN A 83 -9.45 -9.70 9.34
C GLN A 83 -8.76 -9.99 8.03
N LEU A 84 -7.55 -10.53 8.10
CA LEU A 84 -6.98 -11.28 6.98
C LEU A 84 -7.73 -12.60 6.88
N PHE A 85 -8.28 -12.90 5.71
CA PHE A 85 -9.13 -14.07 5.48
C PHE A 85 -8.68 -14.83 4.24
N ILE A 86 -8.36 -16.12 4.41
CA ILE A 86 -7.99 -17.02 3.31
C ILE A 86 -9.20 -17.86 2.95
N GLN A 87 -9.57 -17.83 1.66
CA GLN A 87 -10.61 -18.66 1.09
C GLN A 87 -10.06 -19.52 -0.04
N SER A 88 -10.48 -20.77 -0.13
CA SER A 88 -10.22 -21.59 -1.32
C SER A 88 -11.14 -21.21 -2.48
N SER A 89 -10.78 -21.65 -3.68
CA SER A 89 -11.64 -21.52 -4.88
C SER A 89 -13.01 -22.21 -4.75
N SER A 90 -13.16 -23.20 -3.87
CA SER A 90 -14.45 -23.85 -3.57
C SER A 90 -15.30 -23.09 -2.55
N GLY A 91 -14.82 -21.94 -2.05
CA GLY A 91 -15.49 -21.12 -1.05
C GLY A 91 -15.21 -21.53 0.40
N LEU A 92 -14.37 -22.56 0.62
CA LEU A 92 -14.00 -23.02 1.96
C LEU A 92 -13.15 -21.96 2.67
N LYS A 93 -13.51 -21.65 3.91
CA LYS A 93 -12.65 -20.88 4.82
C LYS A 93 -11.42 -21.72 5.19
N VAL A 94 -10.24 -21.28 4.78
CA VAL A 94 -8.98 -21.94 5.10
C VAL A 94 -8.38 -21.39 6.40
N TRP A 95 -8.37 -20.06 6.57
CA TRP A 95 -7.81 -19.40 7.74
C TRP A 95 -8.38 -18.00 7.93
N SER A 96 -8.30 -17.47 9.16
CA SER A 96 -8.58 -16.06 9.43
C SER A 96 -7.78 -15.55 10.61
N SER A 97 -7.28 -14.30 10.54
CA SER A 97 -6.75 -13.60 11.72
C SER A 97 -7.87 -13.22 12.70
N PRO A 98 -7.53 -12.83 13.94
CA PRO A 98 -8.50 -12.23 14.86
C PRO A 98 -9.17 -10.99 14.25
N PRO A 99 -10.46 -10.75 14.53
CA PRO A 99 -11.15 -9.53 14.10
C PRO A 99 -10.70 -8.29 14.85
N GLY A 100 -10.79 -7.16 14.16
CA GLY A 100 -10.75 -5.84 14.76
C GLY A 100 -11.99 -5.53 15.59
N PRO A 101 -12.00 -4.39 16.28
CA PRO A 101 -13.01 -4.07 17.30
C PRO A 101 -14.41 -3.79 16.75
N ARG A 102 -14.53 -3.39 15.48
CA ARG A 102 -15.82 -3.04 14.84
C ARG A 102 -15.73 -3.08 13.31
N LYS A 103 -16.87 -3.02 12.64
CA LYS A 103 -16.93 -2.94 11.18
C LYS A 103 -16.47 -1.58 10.65
N GLY A 104 -15.81 -1.56 9.49
CA GLY A 104 -15.40 -0.35 8.76
C GLY A 104 -14.34 -0.65 7.69
N ASP A 105 -13.72 0.40 7.16
CA ASP A 105 -12.66 0.26 6.15
C ASP A 105 -11.30 0.11 6.80
N TYR A 106 -10.55 -0.91 6.40
CA TYR A 106 -9.24 -1.27 6.91
C TYR A 106 -8.19 -1.30 5.80
N VAL A 107 -6.94 -1.25 6.21
CA VAL A 107 -5.80 -1.43 5.33
C VAL A 107 -4.72 -2.28 6.00
N ALA A 108 -4.28 -3.34 5.34
CA ALA A 108 -3.10 -4.11 5.73
C ALA A 108 -1.90 -3.54 4.97
N VAL A 109 -0.82 -3.22 5.70
CA VAL A 109 0.37 -2.59 5.12
C VAL A 109 1.61 -3.38 5.53
N LEU A 110 2.42 -3.76 4.53
CA LEU A 110 3.78 -4.23 4.72
C LEU A 110 4.71 -3.02 4.88
N GLY A 111 5.26 -2.86 6.08
CA GLY A 111 6.08 -1.71 6.47
C GLY A 111 7.58 -1.88 6.20
N PRO A 112 8.38 -0.80 6.34
CA PRO A 112 9.85 -0.84 6.27
C PRO A 112 10.50 -1.72 7.34
N ASP A 113 9.81 -1.94 8.45
CA ASP A 113 10.19 -2.85 9.53
C ASP A 113 10.00 -4.33 9.17
N GLY A 114 9.43 -4.63 7.99
CA GLY A 114 9.18 -5.98 7.51
C GLY A 114 8.01 -6.66 8.23
N GLN A 115 7.13 -5.90 8.88
CA GLN A 115 5.90 -6.39 9.51
C GLN A 115 4.68 -6.05 8.66
N VAL A 116 3.65 -6.89 8.72
CA VAL A 116 2.33 -6.58 8.17
C VAL A 116 1.42 -6.16 9.31
N ASN A 117 0.94 -4.92 9.26
CA ASN A 117 0.03 -4.37 10.25
C ASN A 117 -1.31 -4.02 9.61
N VAL A 118 -2.41 -4.31 10.30
CA VAL A 118 -3.77 -3.91 9.88
C VAL A 118 -4.16 -2.64 10.63
N PHE A 119 -4.48 -1.59 9.89
CA PHE A 119 -4.94 -0.31 10.42
C PHE A 119 -6.41 -0.10 10.08
N GLY A 120 -7.16 0.44 11.03
CA GLY A 120 -8.55 0.83 10.86
C GLY A 120 -9.40 0.66 12.12
N PRO A 121 -10.73 0.90 12.01
CA PRO A 121 -11.38 1.38 10.80
C PRO A 121 -10.98 2.83 10.47
N ALA A 122 -11.20 3.27 9.24
CA ALA A 122 -10.93 4.64 8.81
C ALA A 122 -11.48 5.66 9.82
N VAL A 123 -10.61 6.58 10.25
CA VAL A 123 -10.95 7.63 11.23
C VAL A 123 -11.46 8.89 10.53
N TRP A 124 -10.91 9.19 9.35
CA TRP A 124 -11.26 10.35 8.55
C TRP A 124 -11.01 10.06 7.07
N SER A 125 -11.87 10.59 6.21
CA SER A 125 -11.71 10.59 4.75
C SER A 125 -12.25 11.91 4.18
N THR A 126 -11.71 12.32 3.04
CA THR A 126 -12.33 13.36 2.23
C THR A 126 -13.61 12.82 1.58
N PRO A 127 -14.58 13.68 1.21
CA PRO A 127 -15.75 13.25 0.46
C PRO A 127 -15.38 12.45 -0.81
N PRO A 128 -16.15 11.40 -1.15
CA PRO A 128 -15.89 10.63 -2.37
C PRO A 128 -16.09 11.51 -3.61
N LEU A 129 -15.28 11.27 -4.65
CA LEU A 129 -15.23 12.10 -5.85
C LEU A 129 -16.53 12.12 -6.67
N SER A 130 -17.52 11.26 -6.40
CA SER A 130 -18.78 11.29 -7.15
C SER A 130 -19.97 10.62 -6.44
N SER A 131 -20.98 11.43 -6.15
CA SER A 131 -22.40 11.07 -6.28
C SER A 131 -22.92 11.49 -7.68
N SER A 132 -22.15 11.22 -8.75
CA SER A 132 -22.46 11.64 -10.13
C SER A 132 -22.32 10.45 -11.10
N PRO A 133 -23.25 10.24 -12.06
CA PRO A 133 -23.51 8.94 -12.70
C PRO A 133 -22.51 8.50 -13.80
N SER A 134 -21.28 9.00 -13.79
CA SER A 134 -20.23 8.59 -14.75
C SER A 134 -19.21 7.62 -14.14
N THR A 135 -19.71 6.61 -13.42
CA THR A 135 -18.92 5.60 -12.71
C THR A 135 -18.12 4.67 -13.63
N ALA A 136 -18.57 4.42 -14.86
CA ALA A 136 -17.92 3.44 -15.75
C ALA A 136 -16.56 3.87 -16.33
N ALA A 137 -16.31 5.18 -16.49
CA ALA A 137 -15.05 5.68 -17.04
C ALA A 137 -13.96 5.80 -15.97
N VAL A 138 -14.36 6.07 -14.72
CA VAL A 138 -13.46 6.21 -13.57
C VAL A 138 -12.92 4.84 -13.15
N ASP A 139 -13.76 3.80 -13.16
CA ASP A 139 -13.38 2.45 -12.74
C ASP A 139 -12.40 1.74 -13.71
N VAL A 140 -12.46 2.05 -15.01
CA VAL A 140 -11.54 1.47 -16.02
C VAL A 140 -10.15 2.10 -15.93
N GLU A 141 -10.05 3.39 -15.57
CA GLU A 141 -8.76 4.06 -15.38
C GLU A 141 -8.06 3.62 -14.09
N LEU A 142 -8.82 3.25 -13.05
CA LEU A 142 -8.30 2.82 -11.75
C LEU A 142 -7.62 1.43 -11.77
N ALA A 143 -7.98 0.55 -12.70
CA ALA A 143 -7.58 -0.85 -12.75
C ALA A 143 -6.14 -1.10 -13.25
N GLY A 144 -5.49 -0.10 -13.86
CA GLY A 144 -4.20 -0.28 -14.55
C GLY A 144 -2.98 0.32 -13.84
N ILE A 145 -3.06 0.67 -12.55
CA ILE A 145 -2.12 1.63 -11.99
C ILE A 145 -1.27 1.06 -10.84
N PRO A 146 0.07 1.01 -10.99
CA PRO A 146 0.97 0.63 -9.91
C PRO A 146 0.88 1.62 -8.74
N ARG A 147 0.70 1.11 -7.52
CA ARG A 147 0.55 1.93 -6.30
C ARG A 147 1.91 2.18 -5.64
N VAL A 148 2.23 3.45 -5.45
CA VAL A 148 3.54 3.98 -5.00
C VAL A 148 3.35 4.90 -3.79
N ARG A 149 4.33 4.88 -2.87
CA ARG A 149 4.65 5.84 -1.77
C ARG A 149 3.57 6.88 -1.38
N ASN A 150 2.41 6.40 -0.98
CA ASN A 150 1.25 7.20 -0.57
C ASN A 150 0.84 6.98 0.90
N VAL A 151 1.71 6.34 1.68
CA VAL A 151 1.48 5.99 3.07
C VAL A 151 2.49 6.72 3.95
N LEU A 152 1.98 7.39 4.97
CA LEU A 152 2.76 7.89 6.09
C LEU A 152 2.48 7.00 7.30
N PHE A 153 3.51 6.37 7.85
CA PHE A 153 3.36 5.54 9.04
C PHE A 153 3.22 6.41 10.29
N SER A 154 2.57 5.91 11.34
CA SER A 154 2.60 6.56 12.66
C SER A 154 4.05 6.81 13.07
N SER A 155 4.33 7.99 13.63
CA SER A 155 5.66 8.55 13.94
C SER A 155 6.54 8.96 12.76
N GLN A 156 6.12 8.80 11.50
CA GLN A 156 6.79 9.46 10.39
C GLN A 156 6.36 10.92 10.29
N VAL A 157 7.34 11.78 10.04
CA VAL A 157 7.14 13.22 9.85
C VAL A 157 7.31 13.52 8.37
N LEU A 158 6.29 14.15 7.77
CA LEU A 158 6.42 14.74 6.45
C LEU A 158 7.09 16.11 6.64
N ASN A 159 8.39 16.19 6.32
CA ASN A 159 9.15 17.43 6.46
C ASN A 159 8.83 18.41 5.32
N GLU A 160 9.23 19.67 5.48
CA GLU A 160 9.13 20.70 4.44
C GLU A 160 9.67 20.20 3.09
N GLY A 161 8.90 20.39 2.02
CA GLY A 161 9.23 19.94 0.67
C GLY A 161 9.06 18.44 0.42
N SER A 162 8.78 17.65 1.45
CA SER A 162 8.48 16.21 1.33
C SER A 162 7.07 16.00 0.78
N LYS A 163 6.91 15.00 -0.08
CA LYS A 163 5.65 14.71 -0.78
C LYS A 163 5.31 13.23 -0.69
N LEU A 164 4.04 12.94 -0.45
CA LEU A 164 3.44 11.65 -0.76
C LEU A 164 2.76 11.78 -2.11
N THR A 165 3.20 11.02 -3.08
CA THR A 165 2.72 11.11 -4.45
C THR A 165 2.10 9.79 -4.86
N SER A 166 0.88 9.84 -5.38
CA SER A 166 0.24 8.71 -6.03
C SER A 166 -0.40 9.21 -7.31
N ARG A 167 0.09 8.73 -8.46
CA ARG A 167 -0.41 9.15 -9.77
C ARG A 167 -0.28 10.67 -9.95
N ASP A 168 -1.39 11.34 -10.23
CA ASP A 168 -1.56 12.78 -10.37
C ASP A 168 -1.88 13.48 -9.03
N TYR A 169 -1.93 12.75 -7.92
CA TYR A 169 -2.19 13.29 -6.59
C TYR A 169 -0.92 13.50 -5.79
N THR A 170 -0.86 14.62 -5.07
CA THR A 170 0.25 14.97 -4.19
C THR A 170 -0.28 15.47 -2.85
N LEU A 171 0.17 14.85 -1.75
CA LEU A 171 0.05 15.39 -0.40
C LEU A 171 1.44 15.91 0.03
N GLN A 172 1.56 17.19 0.37
CA GLN A 172 2.84 17.83 0.64
C GLN A 172 2.73 18.84 1.79
N ILE A 173 3.80 18.97 2.60
CA ILE A 173 4.05 20.19 3.39
C ILE A 173 4.81 21.20 2.52
N THR A 174 4.17 22.33 2.23
CA THR A 174 4.74 23.47 1.49
C THR A 174 5.72 24.27 2.36
N ASP A 175 6.51 25.12 1.72
CA ASP A 175 7.49 26.03 2.33
C ASP A 175 6.86 27.03 3.30
N ASP A 176 5.61 27.43 3.06
CA ASP A 176 4.81 28.24 3.99
C ASP A 176 4.20 27.43 5.16
N CYS A 177 4.65 26.19 5.38
CA CYS A 177 4.21 25.27 6.41
C CYS A 177 2.72 24.90 6.34
N ASN A 178 2.18 24.80 5.13
CA ASN A 178 0.83 24.34 4.90
C ASN A 178 0.82 22.89 4.39
N LEU A 179 -0.07 22.07 4.94
CA LEU A 179 -0.37 20.76 4.35
C LEU A 179 -1.37 20.94 3.21
N GLU A 180 -0.95 20.60 1.99
CA GLU A 180 -1.75 20.70 0.77
C GLU A 180 -1.97 19.33 0.15
N PHE A 181 -3.21 19.06 -0.23
CA PHE A 181 -3.58 17.93 -1.10
C PHE A 181 -3.98 18.48 -2.46
N SER A 182 -3.30 18.04 -3.50
CA SER A 182 -3.46 18.56 -4.86
C SER A 182 -3.61 17.46 -5.90
N LYS A 183 -4.29 17.78 -7.00
CA LYS A 183 -4.40 16.96 -8.21
C LYS A 183 -3.82 17.75 -9.37
N ALA A 184 -2.91 17.18 -10.15
CA ALA A 184 -2.16 17.90 -11.19
C ALA A 184 -3.05 18.68 -12.19
N SER A 185 -4.22 18.14 -12.54
CA SER A 185 -5.17 18.77 -13.47
C SER A 185 -6.09 19.82 -12.85
N VAL A 186 -6.18 19.89 -11.52
CA VAL A 186 -7.14 20.75 -10.80
C VAL A 186 -6.44 21.79 -9.91
N GLY A 187 -5.23 21.50 -9.44
CA GLY A 187 -4.54 22.28 -8.41
C GLY A 187 -4.87 21.79 -7.00
N VAL A 188 -4.84 22.69 -6.02
CA VAL A 188 -5.09 22.37 -4.60
C VAL A 188 -6.57 22.06 -4.39
N VAL A 189 -6.87 20.82 -3.99
CA VAL A 189 -8.24 20.35 -3.73
C VAL A 189 -8.60 20.41 -2.24
N TRP A 190 -7.60 20.38 -1.36
CA TRP A 190 -7.76 20.62 0.07
C TRP A 190 -6.48 21.20 0.66
N GLN A 191 -6.61 22.01 1.71
CA GLN A 191 -5.49 22.54 2.47
C GLN A 191 -5.81 22.70 3.96
N SER A 192 -4.79 22.58 4.80
CA SER A 192 -4.91 22.73 6.25
C SER A 192 -5.09 24.17 6.74
N ASN A 193 -4.84 25.16 5.88
CA ASN A 193 -4.89 26.60 6.19
C ASN A 193 -3.95 27.02 7.35
N THR A 194 -2.75 26.43 7.38
CA THR A 194 -1.71 26.71 8.38
C THR A 194 -0.59 27.60 7.84
N LYS A 195 -0.73 28.10 6.60
CA LYS A 195 0.19 29.02 5.91
C LYS A 195 0.71 30.13 6.84
N GLY A 196 2.03 30.21 7.01
CA GLY A 196 2.72 31.31 7.69
C GLY A 196 2.41 31.47 9.19
N ARG A 197 1.81 30.48 9.85
CA ARG A 197 1.50 30.56 11.29
C ARG A 197 2.75 30.56 12.19
N GLU A 198 3.90 30.10 11.68
CA GLU A 198 5.20 30.23 12.34
C GLU A 198 5.65 31.72 12.45
N GLU A 199 5.36 32.57 11.45
CA GLU A 199 5.74 33.99 11.45
C GLU A 199 5.01 34.78 12.56
N LEU A 200 3.81 34.34 12.96
CA LEU A 200 3.06 34.93 14.07
C LEU A 200 3.69 34.61 15.43
N LEU A 201 4.34 33.45 15.58
CA LEU A 201 5.10 33.08 16.78
C LEU A 201 6.51 33.72 16.81
N ARG A 202 7.05 34.06 15.64
CA ARG A 202 8.39 34.67 15.45
C ARG A 202 8.52 36.09 16.01
N LYS A 203 7.42 36.80 16.31
CA LYS A 203 7.44 38.10 17.01
C LYS A 203 8.00 38.03 18.44
N ALA A 204 8.36 36.85 18.95
CA ALA A 204 8.89 36.65 20.31
C ALA A 204 10.37 36.19 20.42
N ARG A 205 11.13 35.93 19.33
CA ARG A 205 12.54 35.43 19.44
C ARG A 205 13.39 35.69 18.15
N PRO A 206 14.73 35.84 18.21
CA PRO A 206 15.60 36.18 17.05
C PRO A 206 15.69 35.06 15.99
N PRO A 207 16.25 35.35 14.79
CA PRO A 207 16.06 34.53 13.60
C PRO A 207 16.96 33.30 13.59
N ARG A 208 16.35 32.13 13.79
CA ARG A 208 16.78 30.92 13.08
C ARG A 208 15.69 30.58 12.09
N ALA A 209 16.08 30.25 10.86
CA ALA A 209 15.19 29.61 9.91
C ALA A 209 14.92 28.19 10.45
N ALA A 210 13.86 28.04 11.23
CA ALA A 210 13.36 26.74 11.62
C ALA A 210 12.41 26.30 10.52
N GLY A 211 12.78 25.25 9.79
CA GLY A 211 11.90 24.64 8.79
C GLY A 211 10.67 24.02 9.45
N CYS A 212 9.63 23.74 8.65
CA CYS A 212 8.39 23.17 9.17
C CYS A 212 8.66 21.83 9.89
N GLY A 213 8.40 21.78 11.20
CA GLY A 213 8.57 20.57 12.02
C GLY A 213 9.83 20.49 12.88
N GLU A 214 10.70 21.51 12.89
CA GLU A 214 11.81 21.55 13.83
C GLU A 214 11.33 21.82 15.27
N ARG A 215 11.67 20.93 16.21
CA ARG A 215 11.44 21.19 17.64
C ARG A 215 12.40 22.31 18.08
N PRO A 216 11.91 23.39 18.73
CA PRO A 216 12.79 24.32 19.40
C PRO A 216 13.57 23.59 20.49
N ALA A 217 14.90 23.77 20.49
CA ALA A 217 15.79 23.31 21.56
C ALA A 217 15.54 24.06 22.87
#